data_AF-A0A849G6D0-F1
#
_entry.id   AF-A0A849G6D0-F1
#
_cell.length_a   1.000
_cell.length_b   1.000
_cell.length_c   1.000
_cell.angle_alpha   90.00
_cell.angle_beta   90.00
_cell.angle_gamma   90.00
#
_symmetry.space_group_name_H-M   'P 1'
#
loop_
_entity.id
_entity.type
_entity.pdbx_description
1 polymer ?
#
loop_
_entity_poly.entity_id
_entity_poly.type
_entity_poly.pdbx_seq_one_letter_code
_entity_poly.pdbx_strand_id
1 'polypeptide(L)'
;WARMCEGTREDGTTIAPNDPIWDKLTAAAKAAKDDPQAWLNQRDLYGGLADNPRFSDSFARWLNQIWADGAESALQGYLQT
;
A
#
# COMPACT_ATOMS: atom_id res chain seq x y z
N TRP A 1 4.83 -1.84 -0.15
CA TRP A 1 4.52 -2.82 0.93
C TRP A 1 3.02 -3.11 0.96
N ALA A 2 2.15 -2.11 1.20
CA ALA A 2 0.68 -2.28 1.16
C ALA A 2 0.17 -3.09 -0.04
N ARG A 3 0.49 -2.67 -1.28
CA ARG A 3 0.09 -3.39 -2.50
C ARG A 3 0.53 -4.87 -2.51
N MET A 4 1.72 -5.17 -2.01
CA MET A 4 2.27 -6.53 -1.98
C MET A 4 1.55 -7.38 -0.92
N CYS A 5 1.32 -6.81 0.27
CA CYS A 5 0.63 -7.50 1.35
C CYS A 5 -0.84 -7.83 1.05
N GLU A 6 -1.45 -7.21 0.04
CA GLU A 6 -2.79 -7.60 -0.44
C GLU A 6 -2.84 -9.08 -0.86
N GLY A 7 -1.69 -9.62 -1.31
CA GLY A 7 -1.50 -11.06 -1.50
C GLY A 7 -1.49 -11.52 -2.95
N THR A 8 -1.63 -10.60 -3.91
CA THR A 8 -1.55 -10.92 -5.35
C THR A 8 -0.53 -10.06 -6.07
N ARG A 9 0.18 -10.65 -7.05
CA ARG A 9 0.98 -9.89 -8.03
C ARG A 9 0.08 -9.33 -9.12
N GLU A 10 0.63 -8.45 -9.95
CA GLU A 10 -0.09 -7.87 -11.09
C GLU A 10 -0.46 -8.90 -12.16
N ASP A 11 0.30 -10.00 -12.27
CA ASP A 11 -0.02 -11.14 -13.13
C ASP A 11 -1.08 -12.09 -12.53
N GLY A 12 -1.66 -11.75 -11.37
CA GLY A 12 -2.66 -12.54 -10.66
C GLY A 12 -2.10 -13.70 -9.83
N THR A 13 -0.79 -13.94 -9.83
CA THR A 13 -0.20 -15.01 -9.01
C THR A 13 -0.20 -14.63 -7.52
N THR A 14 -0.40 -15.63 -6.66
CA THR A 14 -0.44 -15.43 -5.20
C THR A 14 0.94 -15.16 -4.62
N ILE A 15 1.01 -14.25 -3.65
CA ILE A 15 2.19 -13.99 -2.83
C ILE A 15 2.05 -14.79 -1.53
N ALA A 16 3.00 -15.68 -1.27
CA ALA A 16 3.01 -16.48 -0.05
C ALA A 16 3.33 -15.60 1.19
N PRO A 17 2.78 -15.93 2.37
CA PRO A 17 3.10 -15.25 3.61
C PRO A 17 4.60 -15.20 3.87
N ASN A 18 5.15 -14.00 4.11
CA ASN A 18 6.57 -13.79 4.35
C ASN A 18 6.88 -12.88 5.55
N ASP A 19 5.87 -12.57 6.36
CA ASP A 19 5.96 -11.70 7.53
C ASP A 19 5.26 -12.36 8.75
N PRO A 20 5.80 -12.27 9.98
CA PRO A 20 5.18 -12.84 11.18
C PRO A 20 3.75 -12.37 11.46
N ILE A 21 3.36 -11.17 10.99
CA ILE A 21 2.01 -10.62 11.15
C ILE A 21 1.25 -10.57 9.82
N TRP A 22 1.56 -11.47 8.88
CA TRP A 22 1.00 -11.48 7.52
C TRP A 22 -0.51 -11.33 7.47
N ASP A 23 -1.27 -12.07 8.28
CA ASP A 23 -2.74 -12.01 8.25
C ASP A 23 -3.28 -10.61 8.59
N LYS A 24 -2.66 -9.93 9.57
CA LYS A 24 -2.99 -8.54 9.93
C LYS A 24 -2.68 -7.60 8.76
N LEU A 25 -1.50 -7.75 8.16
CA LEU A 25 -1.06 -6.93 7.03
C LEU A 25 -1.96 -7.14 5.81
N THR A 26 -2.33 -8.37 5.48
CA THR A 26 -3.20 -8.68 4.35
C THR A 26 -4.60 -8.11 4.56
N ALA A 27 -5.15 -8.18 5.76
CA ALA A 27 -6.44 -7.55 6.05
C ALA A 27 -6.38 -6.03 5.85
N ALA A 28 -5.36 -5.36 6.40
CA ALA A 28 -5.17 -3.92 6.23
C ALA A 28 -4.91 -3.54 4.77
N ALA A 29 -4.11 -4.32 4.04
CA ALA A 29 -3.79 -4.07 2.63
C ALA A 29 -5.00 -4.21 1.71
N LYS A 30 -5.90 -5.17 1.98
CA LYS A 30 -7.16 -5.32 1.25
C LYS A 30 -8.08 -4.11 1.44
N ALA A 31 -8.23 -3.63 2.68
CA ALA A 31 -8.97 -2.40 2.96
C ALA A 31 -8.30 -1.17 2.29
N ALA A 32 -6.97 -1.13 2.30
CA ALA A 32 -6.18 -0.04 1.73
C ALA A 32 -6.31 0.16 0.22
N LYS A 33 -6.88 -0.83 -0.49
CA LYS A 33 -7.21 -0.70 -1.91
C LYS A 33 -8.25 0.40 -2.16
N ASP A 34 -9.25 0.50 -1.28
CA ASP A 34 -10.34 1.48 -1.39
C ASP A 34 -10.16 2.64 -0.40
N ASP A 35 -9.47 2.41 0.72
CA ASP A 35 -9.16 3.41 1.74
C ASP A 35 -7.67 3.36 2.14
N PRO A 36 -6.76 4.06 1.43
CA PRO A 36 -5.34 4.05 1.75
C PRO A 36 -5.00 4.38 3.21
N GLN A 37 -5.85 5.14 3.91
CA GLN A 37 -5.63 5.46 5.32
C GLN A 37 -5.70 4.23 6.23
N ALA A 38 -6.47 3.19 5.85
CA ALA A 38 -6.54 1.93 6.59
C ALA A 38 -5.17 1.28 6.79
N TRP A 39 -4.26 1.43 5.81
CA TRP A 39 -2.89 0.94 5.93
C TRP A 39 -2.08 1.72 6.97
N LEU A 40 -2.19 3.04 6.94
CA LEU A 40 -1.44 3.94 7.83
C LEU A 40 -1.96 3.92 9.27
N ASN A 41 -3.23 3.59 9.47
CA ASN A 41 -3.85 3.46 10.80
C ASN A 41 -3.30 2.29 11.63
N GLN A 42 -2.39 1.48 11.09
CA GLN A 42 -1.59 0.51 11.86
C GLN A 42 -0.55 1.26 12.71
N ARG A 43 -0.99 1.88 13.80
CA ARG A 43 -0.19 2.79 14.63
C ARG A 43 1.01 2.14 15.32
N ASP A 44 1.00 0.82 15.50
CA ASP A 44 2.15 0.06 15.96
C ASP A 44 3.30 0.04 14.94
N LEU A 45 3.00 0.25 13.65
CA LEU A 45 3.97 0.30 12.56
C LEU A 45 4.30 1.73 12.14
N TYR A 46 3.27 2.59 12.06
CA TYR A 46 3.39 3.93 11.48
C TYR A 46 3.39 5.07 12.51
N GLY A 47 3.02 4.80 13.76
CA GLY A 47 2.95 5.80 14.82
C GLY A 47 2.13 7.02 14.41
N GLY A 48 2.72 8.21 14.55
CA GLY A 48 2.11 9.49 14.18
C GLY A 48 2.15 9.83 12.68
N LEU A 49 2.78 9.02 11.82
CA LEU A 49 2.77 9.26 10.38
C LEU A 49 1.36 9.17 9.79
N ALA A 50 0.48 8.39 10.42
CA ALA A 50 -0.93 8.30 10.07
C ALA A 50 -1.66 9.64 10.14
N ASP A 51 -1.17 10.57 10.97
CA ASP A 51 -1.78 11.88 11.20
C ASP A 51 -1.05 13.01 10.45
N ASN A 52 -0.03 12.69 9.64
CA ASN A 52 0.73 13.67 8.87
C ASN A 52 0.14 13.81 7.46
N PRO A 53 -0.57 14.92 7.13
CA PRO A 53 -1.28 15.06 5.86
C PRO A 53 -0.35 14.96 4.65
N ARG A 54 0.83 15.57 4.72
CA ARG A 54 1.82 15.50 3.63
C ARG A 54 2.21 14.05 3.33
N PHE A 55 2.34 13.22 4.35
CA PHE A 55 2.69 11.81 4.20
C PHE A 55 1.49 10.98 3.73
N SER A 56 0.33 11.12 4.38
CA SER A 56 -0.88 10.36 4.03
C SER A 56 -1.34 10.66 2.61
N ASP A 57 -1.31 11.92 2.19
CA ASP A 57 -1.74 12.34 0.84
C ASP A 57 -0.80 11.78 -0.23
N SER A 58 0.51 11.85 0.03
CA SER A 58 1.52 11.27 -0.87
C SER A 58 1.36 9.75 -0.95
N PHE A 59 1.17 9.07 0.17
CA PHE A 59 0.96 7.63 0.22
C PHE A 59 -0.29 7.22 -0.56
N ALA A 60 -1.42 7.89 -0.31
CA ALA A 60 -2.69 7.63 -0.98
C ALA A 60 -2.58 7.82 -2.49
N ARG A 61 -1.96 8.92 -2.94
CA ARG A 61 -1.70 9.18 -4.36
C ARG A 61 -0.96 8.03 -5.03
N TRP A 62 0.18 7.62 -4.46
CA TRP A 62 1.02 6.58 -5.07
C TRP A 62 0.39 5.20 -4.98
N LEU A 63 -0.27 4.85 -3.86
CA LEU A 63 -0.96 3.57 -3.73
C LEU A 63 -2.09 3.45 -4.77
N ASN A 64 -2.87 4.52 -4.96
CA ASN A 64 -3.95 4.55 -5.95
C ASN A 64 -3.40 4.43 -7.38
N GLN A 65 -2.29 5.11 -7.70
CA GLN A 65 -1.66 4.98 -9.01
C GLN A 65 -1.14 3.57 -9.28
N ILE A 66 -0.53 2.91 -8.28
CA ILE A 66 -0.10 1.52 -8.42
C ILE A 66 -1.30 0.58 -8.65
N TRP A 67 -2.43 0.83 -8.00
CA TRP A 67 -3.65 0.04 -8.22
C TRP A 67 -4.30 0.28 -9.59
N ALA A 68 -4.27 1.51 -10.08
CA ALA A 68 -4.89 1.88 -11.36
C ALA A 68 -4.03 1.46 -12.56
N ASP A 69 -2.72 1.75 -12.50
CA ASP A 69 -1.84 1.72 -13.67
C ASP A 69 -0.66 0.75 -13.54
N GLY A 70 -0.50 0.12 -12.36
CA GLY A 70 0.60 -0.77 -12.07
C GLY A 70 1.87 -0.06 -11.58
N ALA A 71 2.77 -0.85 -10.99
CA ALA A 71 3.98 -0.36 -10.33
C ALA A 71 4.98 0.27 -11.33
N GLU A 72 5.09 -0.27 -12.53
CA GLU A 72 5.99 0.27 -13.56
C GLU A 72 5.58 1.69 -13.98
N SER A 73 4.30 1.89 -14.27
CA SER A 73 3.73 3.20 -14.62
C SER A 73 3.89 4.21 -13.47
N ALA A 74 3.65 3.77 -12.23
CA ALA A 74 3.88 4.60 -11.05
C ALA A 74 5.34 5.05 -10.92
N LEU A 75 6.31 4.17 -11.17
CA LEU A 75 7.74 4.51 -11.14
C LEU A 75 8.11 5.50 -12.25
N GLN A 76 7.60 5.30 -13.47
CA GLN A 76 7.83 6.24 -14.58
C GLN A 76 7.27 7.63 -14.26
N GLY A 77 6.10 7.71 -13.62
CA GLY A 77 5.51 8.97 -13.17
C GLY A 77 6.35 9.64 -12.07
N TYR A 78 6.90 8.87 -11.14
CA TYR A 78 7.77 9.39 -10.07
C TYR A 78 9.06 10.03 -10.60
N LEU A 79 9.63 9.50 -11.68
CA LEU A 79 10.85 10.08 -12.29
C LEU A 79 10.62 11.43 -12.98
N GLN A 80 9.36 11.81 -13.20
CA GLN A 80 8.97 13.07 -13.86
C GLN A 80 8.52 14.15 -12.87
N THR A 81 8.43 13.83 -11.57
CA THR A 81 8.07 14.76 -10.50
C THR A 81 9.26 15.53 -9.92
#